data_AF-A0A183U3S7-F1
#
_entry.id   AF-A0A183U3S7-F1
#
_cell.length_a   1.000
_cell.length_b   1.000
_cell.length_c   1.000
_cell.angle_alpha   90.00
_cell.angle_beta   90.00
_cell.angle_gamma   90.00
#
_symmetry.space_group_name_H-M   'P 1'
#
loop_
_entity.id
_entity.type
_entity.pdbx_description
1 polymer ?
#
loop_
_entity_poly.entity_id
_entity_poly.type
_entity_poly.pdbx_seq_one_letter_code
_entity_poly.pdbx_strand_id
1 'polypeptide(L)'
;MECGKRGGSMGEIKDRTFLIINAQTKHFVTARSHPRMVLIDCDIRDNIVTLTTPENTPIKIDLEKVLREKKSVTAILHGSLKQTGLDCGEKVGEWLSKVLEVEQPLQLLYYKGGLYTERSCQRRSRWLFGLAPTEDDEIAFVDLAPYMAFSNESLHELNSRYDEDSEKQITTRHFRPSIVVDKCPAFDEDLWMELKIGDAEFDCYKPCARGVMATVDPSTGEKDPDVEPLQMLREYRLAPEGRMRTIYKQSPIFGVNMGLNKAGTIHIGDEVFARYKDEPF
;
A
#
# COMPACT_ATOMS: atom_id res chain seq x y z
N MET A 1 -4.41 16.21 -1.64
CA MET A 1 -3.32 15.26 -1.98
C MET A 1 -2.87 15.56 -3.40
N GLU A 2 -1.56 15.71 -3.61
CA GLU A 2 -0.96 15.82 -4.96
C GLU A 2 -0.75 14.41 -5.53
N CYS A 3 -1.34 14.14 -6.70
CA CYS A 3 -1.27 12.84 -7.36
C CYS A 3 -0.16 12.82 -8.41
N GLY A 4 0.95 12.15 -8.10
CA GLY A 4 2.10 11.96 -9.02
C GLY A 4 2.24 10.51 -9.52
N LYS A 5 3.12 10.32 -10.51
CA LYS A 5 3.33 9.00 -11.17
C LYS A 5 3.66 7.85 -10.21
N ARG A 6 4.30 8.14 -9.07
CA ARG A 6 4.76 7.13 -8.10
C ARG A 6 3.85 6.94 -6.88
N GLY A 7 2.70 7.64 -6.85
CA GLY A 7 1.78 7.67 -5.71
C GLY A 7 1.48 9.10 -5.25
N GLY A 8 0.59 9.19 -4.27
CA GLY A 8 0.14 10.45 -3.70
C GLY A 8 1.18 11.10 -2.79
N SER A 9 1.06 12.41 -2.60
CA SER A 9 1.84 13.17 -1.63
C SER A 9 1.02 14.27 -0.96
N MET A 10 1.42 14.64 0.26
CA MET A 10 0.82 15.71 1.05
C MET A 10 1.94 16.46 1.76
N GLY A 11 2.24 17.68 1.29
CA GLY A 11 3.44 18.40 1.72
C GLY A 11 4.70 17.60 1.38
N GLU A 12 5.54 17.35 2.38
CA GLU A 12 6.78 16.58 2.22
C GLU A 12 6.57 15.06 2.28
N ILE A 13 5.39 14.61 2.76
CA ILE A 13 5.07 13.19 2.89
C ILE A 13 4.72 12.63 1.51
N LYS A 14 5.42 11.55 1.12
CA LYS A 14 5.22 10.83 -0.14
C LYS A 14 4.87 9.39 0.16
N ASP A 15 3.85 8.86 -0.51
CA ASP A 15 3.37 7.51 -0.24
C ASP A 15 4.46 6.46 -0.52
N ARG A 16 4.68 5.57 0.47
CA ARG A 16 5.54 4.36 0.37
C ARG A 16 6.96 4.64 -0.17
N THR A 17 7.57 5.75 0.22
CA THR A 17 8.98 6.07 -0.10
C THR A 17 9.99 5.53 0.90
N PHE A 18 9.55 4.84 1.95
CA PHE A 18 10.43 4.18 2.92
C PHE A 18 10.28 2.67 2.89
N LEU A 19 11.37 1.95 3.13
CA LEU A 19 11.40 0.49 3.20
C LEU A 19 12.28 0.05 4.36
N ILE A 20 11.78 -0.89 5.16
CA ILE A 20 12.58 -1.57 6.18
C ILE A 20 13.16 -2.83 5.56
N ILE A 21 14.45 -3.08 5.78
CA ILE A 21 15.14 -4.30 5.35
C ILE A 21 15.91 -4.92 6.50
N ASN A 22 16.15 -6.22 6.41
CA ASN A 22 17.17 -6.87 7.24
C ASN A 22 18.58 -6.44 6.75
N ALA A 23 19.45 -6.00 7.65
CA ALA A 23 20.74 -5.44 7.30
C ALA A 23 21.72 -6.48 6.75
N GLN A 24 21.62 -7.76 7.14
CA GLN A 24 22.48 -8.83 6.61
C GLN A 24 21.96 -9.36 5.28
N THR A 25 20.71 -9.79 5.24
CA THR A 25 20.15 -10.52 4.09
C THR A 25 19.67 -9.58 2.99
N LYS A 26 19.46 -8.30 3.30
CA LYS A 26 18.91 -7.26 2.42
C LYS A 26 17.46 -7.51 1.98
N HIS A 27 16.81 -8.53 2.52
CA HIS A 27 15.39 -8.78 2.28
C HIS A 27 14.52 -7.75 3.00
N PHE A 28 13.50 -7.27 2.30
CA PHE A 28 12.49 -6.40 2.90
C PHE A 28 11.72 -7.06 4.04
N VAL A 29 11.39 -6.23 5.02
CA VAL A 29 10.56 -6.58 6.18
C VAL A 29 9.16 -6.01 5.97
N THR A 30 8.14 -6.76 6.38
CA THR A 30 6.75 -6.34 6.24
C THR A 30 5.98 -6.61 7.53
N ALA A 31 4.88 -5.91 7.72
CA ALA A 31 3.95 -6.20 8.82
C ALA A 31 3.26 -7.57 8.70
N ARG A 32 3.40 -8.28 7.57
CA ARG A 32 2.96 -9.69 7.47
C ARG A 32 3.76 -10.60 8.41
N SER A 33 5.07 -10.34 8.51
CA SER A 33 5.97 -11.08 9.39
C SER A 33 6.20 -10.37 10.72
N HIS A 34 6.15 -9.03 10.76
CA HIS A 34 6.37 -8.23 11.97
C HIS A 34 5.22 -7.23 12.19
N PRO A 35 4.04 -7.70 12.67
CA PRO A 35 2.81 -6.92 12.78
C PRO A 35 2.94 -5.55 13.48
N ARG A 36 3.74 -5.46 14.56
CA ARG A 36 4.04 -4.22 15.30
C ARG A 36 4.55 -3.07 14.43
N MET A 37 5.04 -3.35 13.22
CA MET A 37 5.42 -2.34 12.24
C MET A 37 4.27 -1.36 11.88
N VAL A 38 3.01 -1.75 12.03
CA VAL A 38 1.86 -0.85 11.79
C VAL A 38 1.71 0.24 12.85
N LEU A 39 2.36 0.10 14.01
CA LEU A 39 2.35 1.06 15.10
C LEU A 39 3.37 2.19 14.92
N ILE A 40 4.21 2.08 13.88
CA ILE A 40 5.17 3.12 13.53
C ILE A 40 4.45 4.21 12.77
N ASP A 41 4.32 5.37 13.39
CA ASP A 41 3.83 6.57 12.73
C ASP A 41 4.99 7.40 12.16
N CYS A 42 4.72 8.15 11.09
CA CYS A 42 5.72 8.87 10.32
C CYS A 42 5.21 10.26 9.93
N ASP A 43 5.91 11.28 10.42
CA ASP A 43 5.68 12.68 10.05
C ASP A 43 6.95 13.26 9.42
N ILE A 44 6.79 14.18 8.47
CA ILE A 44 7.92 14.85 7.80
C ILE A 44 7.67 16.34 7.76
N ARG A 45 8.60 17.11 8.35
CA ARG A 45 8.60 18.58 8.35
C ARG A 45 10.02 19.10 8.25
N ASP A 46 10.23 20.09 7.41
CA ASP A 46 11.53 20.75 7.23
C ASP A 46 12.66 19.74 6.92
N ASN A 47 12.36 18.75 6.07
CA ASN A 47 13.23 17.62 5.72
C ASN A 47 13.61 16.69 6.89
N ILE A 48 12.94 16.78 8.04
CA ILE A 48 13.14 15.90 9.18
C ILE A 48 12.01 14.87 9.23
N VAL A 49 12.36 13.58 9.03
CA VAL A 49 11.43 12.48 9.30
C VAL A 49 11.44 12.21 10.79
N THR A 50 10.28 12.22 11.42
CA THR A 50 10.10 11.78 12.79
C THR A 50 9.31 10.48 12.79
N LEU A 51 9.94 9.40 13.27
CA LEU A 51 9.26 8.13 13.49
C LEU A 51 8.89 8.01 14.97
N THR A 52 7.64 7.64 15.23
CA THR A 52 7.12 7.49 16.59
C THR A 52 6.42 6.15 16.77
N THR A 53 6.33 5.71 18.02
CA THR A 53 5.48 4.59 18.45
C THR A 53 4.88 4.95 19.80
N PRO A 54 3.81 4.27 20.27
CA PRO A 54 3.24 4.50 21.59
C PRO A 54 4.24 4.29 22.76
N GLU A 55 5.18 3.35 22.60
CA GLU A 55 6.01 2.84 23.69
C GLU A 55 7.47 3.35 23.67
N ASN A 56 7.98 3.80 22.52
CA ASN A 56 9.39 4.15 22.35
C ASN A 56 9.60 5.64 22.12
N THR A 57 10.71 6.17 22.64
CA THR A 57 11.15 7.53 22.35
C THR A 57 11.26 7.75 20.83
N PRO A 58 10.71 8.85 20.29
CA PRO A 58 10.81 9.18 18.87
C PRO A 58 12.25 9.23 18.35
N ILE A 59 12.44 8.85 17.08
CA ILE A 59 13.71 9.03 16.37
C ILE A 59 13.53 10.01 15.20
N LYS A 60 14.54 10.85 15.00
CA LYS A 60 14.57 11.86 13.94
C LYS A 60 15.64 11.54 12.91
N ILE A 61 15.31 11.76 11.64
CA ILE A 61 16.16 11.49 10.49
C ILE A 61 16.23 12.75 9.65
N ASP A 62 17.43 13.28 9.45
CA ASP A 62 17.70 14.41 8.57
C ASP A 62 17.84 13.92 7.12
N LEU A 63 16.83 14.19 6.29
CA LEU A 63 16.85 13.76 4.89
C LEU A 63 17.89 14.51 4.07
N GLU A 64 18.23 15.75 4.40
CA GLU A 64 19.31 16.46 3.68
C GLU A 64 20.65 15.76 3.91
N LYS A 65 20.90 15.29 5.14
CA LYS A 65 22.07 14.47 5.44
C LYS A 65 22.06 13.17 4.65
N VAL A 66 20.94 12.43 4.63
CA VAL A 66 20.80 11.19 3.84
C VAL A 66 21.07 11.45 2.35
N LEU A 67 20.52 12.54 1.81
CA LEU A 67 20.70 12.95 0.42
C LEU A 67 22.11 13.43 0.09
N ARG A 68 22.85 13.96 1.07
CA ARG A 68 24.24 14.39 0.93
C ARG A 68 25.20 13.21 0.97
N GLU A 69 24.99 12.28 1.91
CA GLU A 69 25.82 11.08 2.07
C GLU A 69 25.62 10.06 0.94
N LYS A 70 24.38 9.96 0.40
CA LYS A 70 24.02 9.08 -0.72
C LYS A 70 24.45 7.62 -0.54
N LYS A 71 24.52 7.14 0.71
CA LYS A 71 24.88 5.76 1.03
C LYS A 71 23.79 4.83 0.49
N SER A 72 24.05 4.23 -0.67
CA SER A 72 23.07 3.44 -1.41
C SER A 72 23.11 1.97 -0.98
N VAL A 73 21.95 1.36 -0.80
CA VAL A 73 21.79 -0.05 -0.44
C VAL A 73 20.77 -0.69 -1.38
N THR A 74 21.13 -1.81 -1.99
CA THR A 74 20.23 -2.61 -2.81
C THR A 74 19.46 -3.58 -1.92
N ALA A 75 18.14 -3.41 -1.87
CA ALA A 75 17.21 -4.31 -1.21
C ALA A 75 16.73 -5.40 -2.17
N ILE A 76 16.38 -6.56 -1.61
CA ILE A 76 15.73 -7.67 -2.31
C ILE A 76 14.25 -7.70 -1.91
N LEU A 77 13.37 -7.54 -2.89
CA LEU A 77 11.93 -7.52 -2.75
C LEU A 77 11.28 -8.62 -3.62
N HIS A 78 9.99 -8.88 -3.40
CA HIS A 78 9.10 -9.72 -4.22
C HIS A 78 9.80 -10.79 -5.07
N GLY A 79 10.10 -11.94 -4.45
CA GLY A 79 10.97 -12.94 -5.05
C GLY A 79 12.43 -12.49 -4.92
N SER A 80 13.06 -12.18 -6.04
CA SER A 80 14.48 -11.80 -6.11
C SER A 80 14.72 -10.45 -6.78
N LEU A 81 13.66 -9.64 -6.96
CA LEU A 81 13.75 -8.35 -7.62
C LEU A 81 14.52 -7.36 -6.74
N LYS A 82 15.40 -6.59 -7.35
CA LYS A 82 16.27 -5.64 -6.64
C LYS A 82 15.81 -4.21 -6.81
N GLN A 83 15.86 -3.45 -5.73
CA GLN A 83 15.59 -2.01 -5.76
C GLN A 83 16.50 -1.29 -4.77
N THR A 84 17.06 -0.16 -5.18
CA THR A 84 18.02 0.61 -4.38
C THR A 84 17.32 1.74 -3.63
N GLY A 85 17.73 1.95 -2.39
CA GLY A 85 17.38 3.11 -1.58
C GLY A 85 18.59 3.69 -0.87
N LEU A 86 18.42 4.86 -0.27
CA LEU A 86 19.44 5.52 0.55
C LEU A 86 19.29 5.11 2.01
N ASP A 87 20.37 4.67 2.63
CA ASP A 87 20.43 4.29 4.04
C ASP A 87 20.15 5.52 4.93
N CYS A 88 19.16 5.40 5.82
CA CYS A 88 18.79 6.45 6.77
C CYS A 88 19.65 6.46 8.04
N GLY A 89 20.62 5.54 8.15
CA GLY A 89 21.63 5.53 9.20
C GLY A 89 21.43 4.44 10.25
N GLU A 90 22.54 4.05 10.87
CA GLU A 90 22.61 2.91 11.79
C GLU A 90 21.72 3.05 13.02
N LYS A 91 21.68 4.25 13.62
CA LYS A 91 20.81 4.54 14.78
C LYS A 91 19.31 4.32 14.48
N VAL A 92 18.89 4.54 13.24
CA VAL A 92 17.50 4.28 12.80
C VAL A 92 17.27 2.78 12.71
N GLY A 93 18.26 2.03 12.22
CA GLY A 93 18.24 0.57 12.23
C GLY A 93 18.12 -0.02 13.63
N GLU A 94 18.94 0.44 14.57
CA GLU A 94 18.89 0.02 15.99
C GLU A 94 17.52 0.32 16.62
N TRP A 95 16.98 1.51 16.36
CA TRP A 95 15.65 1.89 16.83
C TRP A 95 14.56 0.98 16.27
N LEU A 96 14.61 0.64 14.98
CA LEU A 96 13.67 -0.27 14.34
C LEU A 96 13.77 -1.70 14.90
N SER A 97 14.99 -2.20 15.10
CA SER A 97 15.20 -3.52 15.71
C SER A 97 14.60 -3.59 17.13
N LYS A 98 14.75 -2.53 17.91
CA LYS A 98 14.13 -2.41 19.24
C LYS A 98 12.60 -2.37 19.16
N VAL A 99 12.04 -1.51 18.30
CA VAL A 99 10.58 -1.35 18.14
C VAL A 99 9.90 -2.64 17.68
N LEU A 100 10.53 -3.37 16.76
CA LEU A 100 10.00 -4.62 16.23
C LEU A 100 10.42 -5.84 17.06
N GLU A 101 11.15 -5.64 18.15
CA GLU A 101 11.60 -6.68 19.08
C GLU A 101 12.35 -7.82 18.37
N VAL A 102 13.23 -7.46 17.44
CA VAL A 102 14.05 -8.40 16.68
C VAL A 102 15.53 -8.26 17.02
N GLU A 103 16.20 -9.41 17.12
CA GLU A 103 17.66 -9.44 17.35
C GLU A 103 18.45 -9.07 16.09
N GLN A 104 17.89 -9.30 14.90
CA GLN A 104 18.59 -8.99 13.67
C GLN A 104 18.59 -7.47 13.43
N PRO A 105 19.72 -6.88 13.02
CA PRO A 105 19.78 -5.47 12.71
C PRO A 105 18.94 -5.17 11.46
N LEU A 106 18.17 -4.10 11.56
CA LEU A 106 17.37 -3.58 10.46
C LEU A 106 18.01 -2.35 9.85
N GLN A 107 17.57 -1.96 8.66
CA GLN A 107 17.89 -0.67 8.06
C GLN A 107 16.61 -0.04 7.50
N LEU A 108 16.53 1.28 7.60
CA LEU A 108 15.52 2.06 6.89
C LEU A 108 16.13 2.63 5.62
N LEU A 109 15.49 2.36 4.49
CA LEU A 109 15.86 2.92 3.20
C LEU A 109 14.88 4.00 2.78
N TYR A 110 15.40 5.09 2.24
CA TYR A 110 14.64 6.16 1.60
C TYR A 110 14.75 6.08 0.07
N TYR A 111 13.62 6.11 -0.61
CA TYR A 111 13.55 6.12 -2.07
C TYR A 111 13.89 7.51 -2.64
N LYS A 112 14.75 7.53 -3.66
CA LYS A 112 15.01 8.71 -4.49
C LYS A 112 14.94 8.33 -5.96
N GLY A 113 14.33 9.18 -6.78
CA GLY A 113 14.30 9.00 -8.24
C GLY A 113 15.72 8.93 -8.83
N GLY A 114 15.89 8.09 -9.85
CA GLY A 114 17.17 7.84 -10.52
C GLY A 114 18.03 6.74 -9.89
N LEU A 115 17.59 6.13 -8.79
CA LEU A 115 18.23 4.93 -8.24
C LEU A 115 17.83 3.66 -9.02
N TYR A 116 18.69 2.64 -8.97
CA TYR A 116 18.47 1.37 -9.66
C TYR A 116 17.21 0.64 -9.16
N THR A 117 16.39 0.17 -10.09
CA THR A 117 15.20 -0.65 -9.81
C THR A 117 14.98 -1.66 -10.94
N GLU A 118 14.70 -2.90 -10.56
CA GLU A 118 14.16 -3.95 -11.45
C GLU A 118 12.62 -3.98 -11.40
N ARG A 119 12.02 -3.09 -10.60
CA ARG A 119 10.59 -3.05 -10.33
C ARG A 119 9.92 -1.94 -11.12
N SER A 120 8.87 -2.30 -11.83
CA SER A 120 7.86 -1.42 -12.41
C SER A 120 6.48 -2.04 -12.20
N CYS A 121 5.42 -1.23 -12.24
CA CYS A 121 4.09 -1.80 -12.37
C CYS A 121 3.76 -1.98 -13.85
N GLN A 122 3.92 -3.21 -14.33
CA GLN A 122 3.65 -3.55 -15.72
C GLN A 122 2.15 -3.55 -16.00
N ARG A 123 1.64 -2.53 -16.70
CA ARG A 123 0.23 -2.46 -17.09
C ARG A 123 -0.08 -3.48 -18.20
N ARG A 124 0.86 -3.68 -19.14
CA ARG A 124 0.69 -4.46 -20.37
C ARG A 124 0.55 -5.98 -20.20
N SER A 125 1.17 -6.58 -19.18
CA SER A 125 1.29 -8.05 -19.05
C SER A 125 0.33 -8.68 -18.03
N ARG A 126 -0.30 -7.86 -17.19
CA ARG A 126 -1.09 -8.32 -16.02
C ARG A 126 -2.56 -7.91 -16.02
N TRP A 127 -3.02 -7.18 -17.03
CA TRP A 127 -4.44 -6.95 -17.27
C TRP A 127 -5.12 -8.28 -17.65
N LEU A 128 -6.13 -8.65 -16.88
CA LEU A 128 -6.92 -9.86 -17.16
C LEU A 128 -7.95 -9.65 -18.29
N PHE A 129 -8.28 -8.40 -18.61
CA PHE A 129 -9.43 -8.02 -19.47
C PHE A 129 -9.08 -7.18 -20.71
N GLY A 130 -7.82 -7.17 -21.15
CA GLY A 130 -7.47 -6.74 -22.52
C GLY A 130 -7.33 -5.25 -22.82
N LEU A 131 -7.64 -4.32 -21.91
CA LEU A 131 -7.44 -2.87 -22.09
C LEU A 131 -6.35 -2.34 -21.15
N ALA A 132 -5.10 -2.71 -21.41
CA ALA A 132 -3.97 -2.16 -20.66
C ALA A 132 -3.50 -0.84 -21.26
N PRO A 133 -3.36 0.24 -20.47
CA PRO A 133 -2.63 1.41 -20.91
C PRO A 133 -1.21 1.00 -21.31
N THR A 134 -0.68 1.67 -22.33
CA THR A 134 0.58 1.28 -22.95
C THR A 134 1.81 1.70 -22.16
N GLU A 135 1.72 2.41 -21.04
CA GLU A 135 2.91 2.77 -20.26
C GLU A 135 2.91 2.09 -18.90
N ASP A 136 4.07 1.62 -18.47
CA ASP A 136 4.23 1.05 -17.13
C ASP A 136 4.35 2.17 -16.10
N ASP A 137 3.77 1.98 -14.90
CA ASP A 137 3.94 2.96 -13.83
C ASP A 137 5.32 2.84 -13.18
N GLU A 138 5.89 4.01 -12.90
CA GLU A 138 7.01 4.13 -11.99
C GLU A 138 6.54 3.94 -10.55
N ILE A 139 7.31 3.20 -9.76
CA ILE A 139 6.96 2.93 -8.36
C ILE A 139 8.14 3.16 -7.42
N ALA A 140 7.82 3.60 -6.20
CA ALA A 140 8.75 3.57 -5.07
C ALA A 140 8.75 2.17 -4.44
N PHE A 141 8.51 2.04 -3.13
CA PHE A 141 8.50 0.75 -2.44
C PHE A 141 7.10 0.15 -2.27
N VAL A 142 6.12 0.60 -3.07
CA VAL A 142 4.77 0.01 -3.09
C VAL A 142 4.83 -1.47 -3.45
N ASP A 143 3.84 -2.26 -3.04
CA ASP A 143 3.78 -3.70 -3.36
C ASP A 143 3.54 -3.94 -4.86
N LEU A 144 2.50 -3.28 -5.40
CA LEU A 144 2.06 -3.50 -6.78
C LEU A 144 1.84 -2.21 -7.56
N ALA A 145 0.98 -1.31 -7.08
CA ALA A 145 0.50 -0.14 -7.81
C ALA A 145 0.69 1.16 -7.01
N PRO A 146 0.82 2.32 -7.69
CA PRO A 146 0.98 3.62 -7.01
C PRO A 146 -0.28 4.04 -6.24
N TYR A 147 -1.46 3.62 -6.68
CA TYR A 147 -2.73 3.92 -6.00
C TYR A 147 -3.57 2.66 -5.83
N MET A 148 -4.41 2.68 -4.81
CA MET A 148 -5.48 1.70 -4.60
C MET A 148 -6.70 2.40 -4.03
N ALA A 149 -7.88 2.05 -4.54
CA ALA A 149 -9.15 2.59 -4.09
C ALA A 149 -10.17 1.49 -3.81
N PHE A 150 -11.18 1.81 -3.01
CA PHE A 150 -12.41 1.05 -2.85
C PHE A 150 -13.53 2.00 -2.41
N SER A 151 -14.77 1.54 -2.50
CA SER A 151 -15.92 2.28 -2.00
C SER A 151 -16.11 2.13 -0.49
N ASN A 152 -16.53 3.19 0.20
CA ASN A 152 -16.87 3.10 1.62
C ASN A 152 -18.02 2.12 1.85
N GLU A 153 -18.95 2.03 0.91
CA GLU A 153 -20.03 1.05 0.90
C GLU A 153 -19.52 -0.41 0.82
N SER A 154 -18.40 -0.71 0.14
CA SER A 154 -17.75 -2.03 0.24
C SER A 154 -17.30 -2.36 1.67
N LEU A 155 -16.81 -1.36 2.40
CA LEU A 155 -16.37 -1.53 3.78
C LEU A 155 -17.57 -1.69 4.73
N HIS A 156 -18.66 -0.96 4.49
CA HIS A 156 -19.91 -1.14 5.22
C HIS A 156 -20.51 -2.53 5.00
N GLU A 157 -20.58 -3.01 3.76
CA GLU A 157 -21.08 -4.33 3.40
C GLU A 157 -20.22 -5.47 3.98
N LEU A 158 -18.91 -5.25 4.14
CA LEU A 158 -18.06 -6.19 4.90
C LEU A 158 -18.42 -6.18 6.39
N ASN A 159 -18.52 -4.99 7.00
CA ASN A 159 -18.78 -4.88 8.42
C ASN A 159 -20.19 -5.35 8.82
N SER A 160 -21.19 -5.21 7.95
CA SER A 160 -22.57 -5.66 8.20
C SER A 160 -22.73 -7.18 8.26
N ARG A 161 -21.67 -7.93 7.96
CA ARG A 161 -21.66 -9.40 8.03
C ARG A 161 -21.14 -9.92 9.36
N TYR A 162 -20.56 -9.06 10.19
CA TYR A 162 -20.27 -9.38 11.58
C TYR A 162 -21.50 -9.09 12.44
N ASP A 163 -21.63 -9.80 13.56
CA ASP A 163 -22.68 -9.52 14.54
C ASP A 163 -22.57 -8.07 15.05
N GLU A 164 -23.70 -7.40 15.25
CA GLU A 164 -23.76 -6.00 15.73
C GLU A 164 -23.05 -5.83 17.09
N ASP A 165 -23.04 -6.89 17.91
CA ASP A 165 -22.38 -6.92 19.22
C ASP A 165 -20.89 -7.28 19.15
N SER A 166 -20.34 -7.55 17.96
CA SER A 166 -18.92 -7.86 17.83
C SER A 166 -18.08 -6.59 17.97
N GLU A 167 -17.04 -6.65 18.81
CA GLU A 167 -16.04 -5.57 18.89
C GLU A 167 -15.15 -5.48 17.63
N LYS A 168 -15.37 -6.37 16.65
CA LYS A 168 -14.59 -6.48 15.42
C LYS A 168 -14.99 -5.41 14.41
N GLN A 169 -14.38 -4.23 14.51
CA GLN A 169 -14.60 -3.14 13.55
C GLN A 169 -13.48 -3.10 12.50
N ILE A 170 -13.78 -3.54 11.28
CA ILE A 170 -12.83 -3.45 10.17
C ILE A 170 -12.84 -2.02 9.62
N THR A 171 -11.66 -1.39 9.63
CA THR A 171 -11.46 -0.02 9.15
C THR A 171 -10.66 0.03 7.86
N THR A 172 -10.70 1.18 7.17
CA THR A 172 -9.89 1.45 5.97
C THR A 172 -8.39 1.20 6.17
N ARG A 173 -7.88 1.37 7.40
CA ARG A 173 -6.48 1.14 7.77
C ARG A 173 -6.03 -0.32 7.57
N HIS A 174 -6.93 -1.30 7.63
CA HIS A 174 -6.63 -2.71 7.33
C HIS A 174 -6.28 -2.92 5.85
N PHE A 175 -6.94 -2.18 4.96
CA PHE A 175 -6.78 -2.32 3.51
C PHE A 175 -5.79 -1.34 2.89
N ARG A 176 -5.46 -0.25 3.60
CA ARG A 176 -4.45 0.76 3.25
C ARG A 176 -4.69 1.40 1.86
N PRO A 177 -5.90 1.92 1.57
CA PRO A 177 -6.19 2.63 0.34
C PRO A 177 -5.44 3.97 0.30
N SER A 178 -5.25 4.47 -0.92
CA SER A 178 -4.87 5.85 -1.14
C SER A 178 -6.12 6.73 -1.27
N ILE A 179 -7.23 6.17 -1.77
CA ILE A 179 -8.49 6.89 -2.04
C ILE A 179 -9.66 6.01 -1.58
N VAL A 180 -10.64 6.60 -0.91
CA VAL A 180 -11.93 5.96 -0.61
C VAL A 180 -13.01 6.78 -1.30
N VAL A 181 -13.94 6.11 -1.98
CA VAL A 181 -15.04 6.75 -2.72
C VAL A 181 -16.34 6.48 -1.98
N ASP A 182 -17.11 7.53 -1.71
CA ASP A 182 -18.42 7.41 -1.06
C ASP A 182 -19.56 7.47 -2.09
N LYS A 183 -20.78 7.11 -1.67
CA LYS A 183 -22.02 7.31 -2.43
C LYS A 183 -22.07 6.53 -3.76
N CYS A 184 -21.44 5.37 -3.80
CA CYS A 184 -21.60 4.39 -4.86
C CYS A 184 -21.98 3.03 -4.25
N PRO A 185 -22.55 2.09 -5.03
CA PRO A 185 -22.86 0.76 -4.53
C PRO A 185 -21.65 0.05 -3.90
N ALA A 186 -21.90 -0.90 -3.00
CA ALA A 186 -20.85 -1.78 -2.51
C ALA A 186 -20.21 -2.54 -3.67
N PHE A 187 -18.88 -2.58 -3.67
CA PHE A 187 -18.03 -3.20 -4.69
C PHE A 187 -18.13 -2.59 -6.08
N ASP A 188 -18.62 -1.35 -6.21
CA ASP A 188 -18.67 -0.64 -7.49
C ASP A 188 -17.26 -0.49 -8.12
N GLU A 189 -16.21 -0.48 -7.28
CA GLU A 189 -14.81 -0.48 -7.72
C GLU A 189 -14.42 -1.67 -8.61
N ASP A 190 -15.22 -2.73 -8.60
CA ASP A 190 -15.00 -3.91 -9.41
C ASP A 190 -15.24 -3.62 -10.89
N LEU A 191 -16.01 -2.57 -11.20
CA LEU A 191 -16.42 -2.13 -12.53
C LEU A 191 -15.75 -0.85 -13.00
N TRP A 192 -14.98 -0.16 -12.15
CA TRP A 192 -14.29 1.05 -12.59
C TRP A 192 -13.20 0.69 -13.61
N MET A 193 -13.23 1.38 -14.75
CA MET A 193 -12.21 1.33 -15.78
C MET A 193 -11.29 2.56 -15.66
N GLU A 194 -11.88 3.73 -15.47
CA GLU A 194 -11.15 4.99 -15.23
C GLU A 194 -11.87 5.79 -14.15
N LEU A 195 -11.09 6.53 -13.36
CA LEU A 195 -11.62 7.54 -12.44
C LEU A 195 -11.03 8.91 -12.78
N LYS A 196 -11.88 9.93 -12.78
CA LYS A 196 -11.47 11.33 -12.75
C LYS A 196 -11.92 11.97 -11.43
N ILE A 197 -10.97 12.56 -10.72
CA ILE A 197 -11.18 13.19 -9.41
C ILE A 197 -10.39 14.48 -9.42
N GLY A 198 -11.06 15.63 -9.23
CA GLY A 198 -10.43 16.93 -9.41
C GLY A 198 -9.72 17.02 -10.77
N ASP A 199 -8.42 17.35 -10.75
CA ASP A 199 -7.57 17.43 -11.95
C ASP A 199 -6.87 16.12 -12.33
N ALA A 200 -6.94 15.11 -11.47
CA ALA A 200 -6.26 13.84 -11.64
C ALA A 200 -7.15 12.81 -12.37
N GLU A 201 -6.52 11.99 -13.21
CA GLU A 201 -7.18 10.90 -13.94
C GLU A 201 -6.40 9.61 -13.70
N PHE A 202 -7.12 8.52 -13.42
CA PHE A 202 -6.58 7.22 -13.04
C PHE A 202 -7.13 6.11 -13.93
N ASP A 203 -6.26 5.14 -14.23
CA ASP A 203 -6.65 3.89 -14.88
C ASP A 203 -6.80 2.79 -13.82
N CYS A 204 -7.96 2.15 -13.77
CA CYS A 204 -8.25 1.04 -12.86
C CYS A 204 -7.96 -0.29 -13.56
N TYR A 205 -6.91 -1.00 -13.15
CA TYR A 205 -6.40 -2.10 -13.97
C TYR A 205 -6.35 -3.48 -13.35
N LYS A 206 -6.35 -3.59 -12.02
CA LYS A 206 -6.23 -4.90 -11.40
C LYS A 206 -6.91 -4.97 -10.03
N PRO A 207 -7.81 -5.95 -9.80
CA PRO A 207 -8.37 -6.16 -8.48
C PRO A 207 -7.28 -6.37 -7.42
N CYS A 208 -7.50 -5.83 -6.23
CA CYS A 208 -6.55 -5.95 -5.13
C CYS A 208 -6.84 -7.20 -4.32
N ALA A 209 -6.08 -8.26 -4.62
CA ALA A 209 -6.12 -9.49 -3.84
C ALA A 209 -5.54 -9.25 -2.44
N ARG A 210 -6.30 -9.65 -1.42
CA ARG A 210 -5.96 -9.44 -0.01
C ARG A 210 -5.26 -10.66 0.56
N GLY A 211 -4.30 -10.39 1.44
CA GLY A 211 -3.53 -11.40 2.16
C GLY A 211 -3.38 -11.01 3.63
N VAL A 212 -2.58 -11.78 4.38
CA VAL A 212 -2.47 -11.71 5.86
C VAL A 212 -2.20 -10.32 6.44
N MET A 213 -1.70 -9.38 5.63
CA MET A 213 -1.55 -7.99 6.06
C MET A 213 -2.87 -7.35 6.49
N ALA A 214 -3.98 -7.73 5.86
CA ALA A 214 -5.30 -7.19 6.18
C ALA A 214 -5.81 -7.65 7.55
N THR A 215 -5.21 -8.69 8.14
CA THR A 215 -5.62 -9.24 9.45
C THR A 215 -4.82 -8.67 10.61
N VAL A 216 -3.93 -7.71 10.35
CA VAL A 216 -3.20 -7.01 11.40
C VAL A 216 -4.05 -5.84 11.86
N ASP A 217 -4.43 -5.83 13.13
CA ASP A 217 -5.09 -4.70 13.75
C ASP A 217 -4.13 -3.49 13.72
N PRO A 218 -4.51 -2.38 13.08
CA PRO A 218 -3.63 -1.24 12.89
C PRO A 218 -3.43 -0.39 14.15
N SER A 219 -4.19 -0.63 15.21
CA SER A 219 -4.13 0.06 16.50
C SER A 219 -3.32 -0.73 17.53
N THR A 220 -3.40 -2.06 17.51
CA THR A 220 -2.65 -2.92 18.46
C THR A 220 -1.39 -3.53 17.84
N GLY A 221 -1.33 -3.64 16.52
CA GLY A 221 -0.24 -4.32 15.82
C GLY A 221 -0.24 -5.82 16.04
N GLU A 222 -1.39 -6.41 16.35
CA GLU A 222 -1.57 -7.86 16.54
C GLU A 222 -2.32 -8.46 15.36
N LYS A 223 -2.10 -9.75 15.10
CA LYS A 223 -2.88 -10.48 14.10
C LYS A 223 -4.17 -10.95 14.73
N ASP A 224 -5.29 -10.76 14.04
CA ASP A 224 -6.56 -11.36 14.43
C ASP A 224 -6.43 -12.89 14.44
N PRO A 225 -6.80 -13.56 15.56
CA PRO A 225 -6.64 -15.01 15.71
C PRO A 225 -7.54 -15.82 14.77
N ASP A 226 -8.68 -15.23 14.36
CA ASP A 226 -9.63 -15.83 13.43
C ASP A 226 -9.31 -15.43 11.97
N VAL A 227 -8.20 -14.74 11.74
CA VAL A 227 -7.74 -14.34 10.40
C VAL A 227 -8.74 -13.39 9.72
N GLU A 228 -9.51 -12.64 10.49
CA GLU A 228 -10.42 -11.62 9.97
C GLU A 228 -9.64 -10.39 9.48
N PRO A 229 -10.08 -9.69 8.42
CA PRO A 229 -11.32 -9.90 7.66
C PRO A 229 -11.20 -10.92 6.51
N LEU A 230 -10.08 -11.65 6.40
CA LEU A 230 -9.87 -12.52 5.24
C LEU A 230 -10.78 -13.74 5.26
N GLN A 231 -11.12 -14.27 6.44
CA GLN A 231 -12.05 -15.38 6.55
C GLN A 231 -13.42 -14.97 6.01
N MET A 232 -13.99 -13.87 6.49
CA MET A 232 -15.26 -13.36 5.99
C MET A 232 -15.24 -13.05 4.49
N LEU A 233 -14.20 -12.36 4.01
CA LEU A 233 -14.08 -12.04 2.59
C LEU A 233 -13.97 -13.29 1.70
N ARG A 234 -13.41 -14.40 2.18
CA ARG A 234 -13.33 -15.65 1.39
C ARG A 234 -14.70 -16.26 1.12
N GLU A 235 -15.70 -15.98 1.93
CA GLU A 235 -17.03 -16.57 1.75
C GLU A 235 -17.73 -16.04 0.49
N TYR A 236 -17.46 -14.78 0.10
CA TYR A 236 -18.22 -14.13 -0.96
C TYR A 236 -17.40 -13.25 -1.93
N ARG A 237 -16.10 -13.03 -1.66
CA ARG A 237 -15.22 -12.17 -2.48
C ARG A 237 -14.04 -12.92 -3.10
N LEU A 238 -14.13 -14.23 -3.24
CA LEU A 238 -13.15 -14.96 -4.03
C LEU A 238 -13.38 -14.73 -5.53
N ALA A 239 -12.28 -14.72 -6.30
CA ALA A 239 -12.34 -14.56 -7.74
C ALA A 239 -13.24 -15.62 -8.42
N PRO A 240 -13.94 -15.28 -9.51
CA PRO A 240 -14.71 -16.28 -10.25
C PRO A 240 -13.81 -17.39 -10.80
N GLU A 241 -14.39 -18.58 -11.00
CA GLU A 241 -13.68 -19.72 -11.56
C GLU A 241 -13.03 -19.39 -12.92
N GLY A 242 -11.87 -19.99 -13.17
CA GLY A 242 -11.09 -19.76 -14.39
C GLY A 242 -9.74 -19.08 -14.13
N ARG A 243 -9.32 -18.23 -15.07
CA ARG A 243 -7.96 -17.65 -15.09
C ARG A 243 -7.66 -16.86 -13.82
N MET A 244 -8.63 -16.07 -13.35
CA MET A 244 -8.47 -15.29 -12.13
C MET A 244 -8.38 -16.13 -10.87
N ARG A 245 -9.27 -17.12 -10.70
CA ARG A 245 -9.18 -18.08 -9.61
C ARG A 245 -7.82 -18.77 -9.56
N THR A 246 -7.25 -19.13 -10.71
CA THR A 246 -5.91 -19.75 -10.80
C THR A 246 -4.80 -18.82 -10.28
N ILE A 247 -4.92 -17.51 -10.55
CA ILE A 247 -3.93 -16.51 -10.15
C ILE A 247 -4.08 -16.14 -8.66
N TYR A 248 -5.30 -15.84 -8.22
CA TYR A 248 -5.55 -15.32 -6.87
C TYR A 248 -5.80 -16.42 -5.84
N LYS A 249 -6.14 -17.64 -6.28
CA LYS A 249 -6.40 -18.81 -5.44
C LYS A 249 -7.46 -18.52 -4.38
N GLN A 250 -7.06 -18.51 -3.11
CA GLN A 250 -7.91 -18.26 -1.93
C GLN A 250 -7.71 -16.85 -1.36
N SER A 251 -7.08 -15.96 -2.13
CA SER A 251 -6.95 -14.54 -1.78
C SER A 251 -8.22 -13.83 -2.24
N PRO A 252 -9.05 -13.32 -1.32
CA PRO A 252 -10.25 -12.61 -1.72
C PRO A 252 -9.90 -11.23 -2.30
N ILE A 253 -10.83 -10.66 -3.05
CA ILE A 253 -10.69 -9.37 -3.72
C ILE A 253 -11.45 -8.30 -2.94
N PHE A 254 -10.77 -7.19 -2.66
CA PHE A 254 -11.40 -6.01 -2.07
C PHE A 254 -10.65 -4.80 -2.63
N GLY A 255 -11.31 -3.82 -3.24
CA GLY A 255 -10.60 -2.69 -3.86
C GLY A 255 -9.91 -2.98 -5.20
N VAL A 256 -9.51 -1.90 -5.87
CA VAL A 256 -8.90 -1.88 -7.20
C VAL A 256 -7.57 -1.13 -7.19
N ASN A 257 -6.56 -1.70 -7.85
CA ASN A 257 -5.27 -1.06 -8.05
C ASN A 257 -5.34 -0.13 -9.26
N MET A 258 -4.75 1.06 -9.12
CA MET A 258 -4.84 2.12 -10.11
C MET A 258 -3.47 2.71 -10.42
N GLY A 259 -3.35 3.15 -11.67
CA GLY A 259 -2.21 3.91 -12.18
C GLY A 259 -2.65 5.33 -12.49
N LEU A 260 -1.70 6.26 -12.54
CA LEU A 260 -2.00 7.64 -12.89
C LEU A 260 -1.95 7.82 -14.41
N ASN A 261 -3.01 8.34 -15.01
CA ASN A 261 -3.01 8.78 -16.40
C ASN A 261 -2.64 10.26 -16.51
N LYS A 262 -3.26 11.10 -15.66
CA LYS A 262 -3.01 12.55 -15.59
C LYS A 262 -2.75 12.99 -14.16
N ALA A 263 -1.65 13.69 -13.95
CA ALA A 263 -1.33 14.30 -12.66
C ALA A 263 -2.27 15.46 -12.32
N GLY A 264 -2.53 15.64 -11.04
CA GLY A 264 -3.41 16.68 -10.54
C GLY A 264 -3.51 16.63 -9.02
N THR A 265 -4.26 17.57 -8.47
CA THR A 265 -4.54 17.66 -7.04
C THR A 265 -5.96 17.22 -6.78
N ILE A 266 -6.16 16.47 -5.69
CA ILE A 266 -7.48 16.04 -5.24
C ILE A 266 -7.71 16.42 -3.77
N HIS A 267 -8.97 16.65 -3.40
CA HIS A 267 -9.40 17.01 -2.07
C HIS A 267 -10.54 16.10 -1.58
N ILE A 268 -10.69 16.01 -0.26
CA ILE A 268 -11.87 15.36 0.32
C ILE A 268 -13.09 16.17 -0.10
N GLY A 269 -14.11 15.47 -0.62
CA GLY A 269 -15.34 16.07 -1.11
C GLY A 269 -15.36 16.35 -2.62
N ASP A 270 -14.27 16.13 -3.35
CA ASP A 270 -14.27 16.20 -4.80
C ASP A 270 -15.24 15.17 -5.40
N GLU A 271 -15.94 15.56 -6.46
CA GLU A 271 -16.76 14.65 -7.25
C GLU A 271 -15.88 13.62 -7.98
N VAL A 272 -16.34 12.37 -8.00
CA VAL A 272 -15.67 11.26 -8.68
C VAL A 272 -16.48 10.90 -9.91
N PHE A 273 -15.87 11.03 -11.09
CA PHE A 273 -16.46 10.56 -12.34
C PHE A 273 -15.82 9.22 -12.71
N ALA A 274 -16.63 8.17 -12.77
CA ALA A 274 -16.18 6.83 -13.14
C ALA A 274 -16.62 6.48 -14.56
N ARG A 275 -15.68 5.96 -15.36
CA ARG A 275 -16.01 5.21 -16.58
C ARG A 275 -16.05 3.73 -16.23
N TYR A 276 -17.12 3.06 -16.60
CA TYR A 276 -17.35 1.66 -16.26
C TYR A 276 -16.89 0.73 -17.38
N LYS A 277 -16.48 -0.49 -17.02
CA LYS A 277 -16.40 -1.63 -17.94
C LYS A 277 -17.70 -2.42 -17.91
N ASP A 278 -17.92 -3.20 -18.96
CA ASP A 278 -19.17 -3.95 -19.17
C ASP A 278 -19.35 -5.11 -18.19
N GLU A 279 -18.26 -5.71 -17.75
CA GLU A 279 -18.26 -6.84 -16.81
C GLU A 279 -17.38 -6.54 -15.60
N PRO A 280 -17.79 -6.96 -14.39
CA PRO A 280 -16.88 -6.98 -13.25
C PRO A 280 -15.77 -7.98 -13.55
N PHE A 281 -14.78 -8.04 -12.67
CA PHE A 281 -13.67 -8.96 -12.90
C PHE A 281 -14.10 -10.44 -13.00
#